data_AF-A0A957QC41-F1
#
_entry.id   AF-A0A957QC41-F1
#
_cell.length_a   1.000
_cell.length_b   1.000
_cell.length_c   1.000
_cell.angle_alpha   90.00
_cell.angle_beta   90.00
_cell.angle_gamma   90.00
#
_symmetry.space_group_name_H-M   'P 1'
#
loop_
_entity.id
_entity.type
_entity.pdbx_description
1 polymer ?
#
loop_
_entity_poly.entity_id
_entity_poly.type
_entity_poly.pdbx_seq_one_letter_code
_entity_poly.pdbx_strand_id
1 'polypeptide(L)'
;AGWMAYNNHVFGGPLELGYSYSELWVDQHHDGFMSLSAPHWDAIWGITFSGFRGVFVMAPWLLLAAPGFVYWWQKGSGRAEWIVSVACVSSVFLFNASSSMWWGGFAVGPRYLLPMLPWMTLAAAFAVEMWLRSRWSAVALIALLAWAWAATWAVTLAGQAFPPDTIRNTWTGYVLPSWQTGDVARNLGTILGFTGAWSLVPLTLMLITFGLAWRWLEPRHTATTTQPVISSQIEQATQ
;
A
#
# COMPACT_ATOMS: atom_id res chain seq x y z
N ALA A 1 30.95 4.09 9.59
CA ALA A 1 31.87 3.85 10.72
C ALA A 1 31.14 3.41 11.99
N GLY A 2 30.17 4.18 12.50
CA GLY A 2 29.45 3.84 13.76
C GLY A 2 28.78 2.47 13.79
N TRP A 3 28.08 2.07 12.72
CA TRP A 3 27.44 0.75 12.62
C TRP A 3 28.45 -0.41 12.70
N MET A 4 29.57 -0.31 11.98
CA MET A 4 30.62 -1.35 12.00
C MET A 4 31.29 -1.44 13.37
N ALA A 5 31.52 -0.31 14.05
CA ALA A 5 32.08 -0.29 15.40
C ALA A 5 31.12 -0.91 16.43
N TYR A 6 29.82 -0.62 16.30
CA TYR A 6 28.76 -1.22 17.11
C TYR A 6 28.72 -2.75 16.91
N ASN A 7 28.68 -3.23 15.66
CA ASN A 7 28.65 -4.66 15.39
C ASN A 7 29.92 -5.36 15.87
N ASN A 8 31.09 -4.74 15.70
CA ASN A 8 32.34 -5.30 16.20
C ASN A 8 32.35 -5.42 17.74
N HIS A 9 31.72 -4.47 18.44
CA HIS A 9 31.63 -4.50 19.89
C HIS A 9 30.62 -5.52 20.42
N VAL A 10 29.47 -5.65 19.77
CA VAL A 10 28.36 -6.49 20.25
C VAL A 10 28.42 -7.91 19.68
N PHE A 11 28.76 -8.06 18.40
CA PHE A 11 28.71 -9.32 17.65
C PHE A 11 30.09 -9.86 17.26
N GLY A 12 31.17 -9.19 17.65
CA GLY A 12 32.54 -9.67 17.46
C GLY A 12 33.13 -9.46 16.06
N GLY A 13 32.42 -8.79 15.15
CA GLY A 13 32.95 -8.43 13.84
C GLY A 13 32.19 -7.28 13.16
N PRO A 14 32.83 -6.51 12.27
CA PRO A 14 32.21 -5.34 11.63
C PRO A 14 31.13 -5.68 10.59
N LEU A 15 31.09 -6.94 10.13
CA LEU A 15 30.11 -7.48 9.19
C LEU A 15 29.22 -8.56 9.81
N GLU A 16 29.43 -8.87 11.09
CA GLU A 16 28.55 -9.79 11.82
C GLU A 16 27.19 -9.12 12.03
N LEU A 17 26.14 -9.79 11.56
CA LEU A 17 24.78 -9.32 11.69
C LEU A 17 24.18 -9.91 12.96
N GLY A 18 23.43 -9.12 13.73
CA GLY A 18 22.74 -9.64 14.92
C GLY A 18 21.78 -10.81 14.61
N TYR A 19 21.32 -10.92 13.37
CA TYR A 19 20.56 -12.06 12.88
C TYR A 19 21.31 -13.40 12.94
N SER A 20 22.65 -13.40 12.80
CA SER A 20 23.49 -14.59 12.98
C SER A 20 23.40 -15.18 14.39
N TYR A 21 22.97 -14.37 15.36
CA TYR A 21 22.85 -14.73 16.78
C TYR A 21 21.38 -14.86 17.22
N SER A 22 20.43 -14.87 16.28
CA SER A 22 19.01 -15.04 16.59
C SER A 22 18.73 -16.48 17.05
N GLU A 23 18.19 -16.65 18.26
CA GLU A 23 17.72 -17.96 18.74
C GLU A 23 16.38 -18.38 18.11
N LEU A 24 15.68 -17.46 17.47
CA LEU A 24 14.42 -17.72 16.77
C LEU A 24 14.67 -17.84 15.26
N TRP A 25 13.95 -18.78 14.63
CA TRP A 25 13.97 -19.02 13.18
C TRP A 25 15.36 -19.33 12.61
N VAL A 26 16.20 -20.01 13.40
CA VAL A 26 17.59 -20.38 13.06
C VAL A 26 17.65 -21.07 11.69
N ASP A 27 16.77 -22.05 11.44
CA ASP A 27 16.71 -22.79 10.18
C ASP A 27 16.49 -21.87 8.96
N GLN A 28 15.65 -20.85 9.11
CA GLN A 28 15.36 -19.89 8.04
C GLN A 28 16.53 -18.92 7.83
N HIS A 29 17.22 -18.51 8.88
CA HIS A 29 18.41 -17.64 8.78
C HIS A 29 19.60 -18.34 8.11
N HIS A 30 19.66 -19.68 8.20
CA HIS A 30 20.65 -20.49 7.51
C HIS A 30 20.24 -20.93 6.09
N ASP A 31 19.02 -20.62 5.66
CA ASP A 31 18.58 -20.92 4.30
C ASP A 31 19.11 -19.86 3.31
N GLY A 32 19.85 -20.32 2.29
CA GLY A 32 20.52 -19.44 1.33
C GLY A 32 21.55 -18.50 1.96
N PHE A 33 21.60 -17.25 1.49
CA PHE A 33 22.42 -16.18 2.06
C PHE A 33 21.57 -15.32 3.00
N MET A 34 21.59 -15.63 4.30
CA MET A 34 20.85 -14.89 5.34
C MET A 34 19.33 -14.82 5.05
N SER A 35 18.69 -15.98 4.87
CA SER A 35 17.28 -16.13 4.48
C SER A 35 16.93 -15.70 3.04
N LEU A 36 17.92 -15.50 2.17
CA LEU A 36 17.71 -15.14 0.76
C LEU A 36 18.21 -16.24 -0.17
N SER A 37 17.35 -16.69 -1.06
CA SER A 37 17.66 -17.65 -2.12
C SER A 37 17.31 -17.05 -3.49
N ALA A 38 17.08 -17.88 -4.50
CA ALA A 38 16.50 -17.40 -5.76
C ALA A 38 15.00 -17.12 -5.57
N PRO A 39 14.39 -16.17 -6.33
CA PRO A 39 12.96 -15.98 -6.32
C PRO A 39 12.22 -17.29 -6.59
N HIS A 40 11.29 -17.66 -5.71
CA HIS A 40 10.55 -18.91 -5.84
C HIS A 40 9.05 -18.67 -6.03
N TRP A 41 8.40 -19.60 -6.73
CA TRP A 41 7.01 -19.43 -7.17
C TRP A 41 6.02 -19.28 -6.01
N ASP A 42 6.25 -19.99 -4.90
CA ASP A 42 5.42 -19.87 -3.70
C ASP A 42 5.43 -18.43 -3.14
N ALA A 43 6.58 -17.77 -3.07
CA ALA A 43 6.65 -16.37 -2.64
C ALA A 43 5.99 -15.44 -3.66
N ILE A 44 6.30 -15.62 -4.96
CA ILE A 44 5.72 -14.80 -6.03
C ILE A 44 4.20 -14.85 -6.00
N TRP A 45 3.61 -16.05 -5.99
CA TRP A 45 2.16 -16.24 -5.90
C TRP A 45 1.62 -15.76 -4.55
N GLY A 46 2.33 -16.08 -3.48
CA GLY A 46 2.05 -15.72 -2.10
C GLY A 46 1.84 -14.23 -1.90
N ILE A 47 2.74 -13.41 -2.41
CA ILE A 47 2.71 -11.95 -2.22
C ILE A 47 1.86 -11.22 -3.28
N THR A 48 1.46 -11.89 -4.37
CA THR A 48 0.67 -11.27 -5.46
C THR A 48 -0.82 -11.60 -5.36
N PHE A 49 -1.19 -12.86 -5.54
CA PHE A 49 -2.58 -13.29 -5.76
C PHE A 49 -3.12 -14.23 -4.69
N SER A 50 -2.30 -14.68 -3.74
CA SER A 50 -2.76 -15.60 -2.70
C SER A 50 -3.80 -14.96 -1.76
N GLY A 51 -4.69 -15.78 -1.20
CA GLY A 51 -5.58 -15.39 -0.10
C GLY A 51 -4.87 -15.19 1.25
N PHE A 52 -3.55 -15.43 1.32
CA PHE A 52 -2.74 -15.26 2.52
C PHE A 52 -2.19 -13.83 2.63
N ARG A 53 -1.33 -13.47 1.67
CA ARG A 53 -0.55 -12.22 1.61
C ARG A 53 -0.61 -11.58 0.23
N GLY A 54 -1.63 -11.86 -0.59
CA GLY A 54 -1.72 -11.33 -1.96
C GLY A 54 -2.01 -9.84 -1.99
N VAL A 55 -1.07 -9.04 -2.51
CA VAL A 55 -1.23 -7.59 -2.69
C VAL A 55 -2.39 -7.25 -3.63
N PHE A 56 -2.65 -8.06 -4.66
CA PHE A 56 -3.74 -7.82 -5.61
C PHE A 56 -5.10 -8.34 -5.14
N VAL A 57 -5.11 -9.24 -4.15
CA VAL A 57 -6.36 -9.59 -3.43
C VAL A 57 -6.78 -8.41 -2.55
N MET A 58 -5.82 -7.78 -1.88
CA MET A 58 -6.08 -6.62 -1.04
C MET A 58 -6.34 -5.37 -1.88
N ALA A 59 -5.49 -5.06 -2.85
CA ALA A 59 -5.51 -3.83 -3.63
C ALA A 59 -5.46 -4.13 -5.15
N PRO A 60 -6.56 -4.65 -5.73
CA PRO A 60 -6.62 -5.03 -7.15
C PRO A 60 -6.41 -3.85 -8.11
N TRP A 61 -6.68 -2.61 -7.67
CA TRP A 61 -6.39 -1.41 -8.47
C TRP A 61 -4.90 -1.25 -8.80
N LEU A 62 -3.99 -1.85 -8.02
CA LEU A 62 -2.55 -1.81 -8.32
C LEU A 62 -2.20 -2.56 -9.60
N LEU A 63 -3.08 -3.42 -10.12
CA LEU A 63 -2.91 -4.04 -11.45
C LEU A 63 -2.88 -2.99 -12.56
N LEU A 64 -3.44 -1.79 -12.33
CA LEU A 64 -3.34 -0.65 -13.25
C LEU A 64 -1.89 -0.16 -13.44
N ALA A 65 -0.98 -0.50 -12.52
CA ALA A 65 0.43 -0.15 -12.67
C ALA A 65 1.06 -0.77 -13.92
N ALA A 66 0.66 -1.98 -14.32
CA ALA A 66 1.21 -2.65 -15.49
C ALA A 66 0.95 -1.89 -16.82
N PRO A 67 -0.31 -1.61 -17.23
CA PRO A 67 -0.56 -0.76 -18.39
C PRO A 67 -0.05 0.67 -18.18
N GLY A 68 0.02 1.13 -16.93
CA GLY A 68 0.57 2.43 -16.56
C GLY A 68 2.04 2.60 -16.92
N PHE A 69 2.88 1.61 -16.58
CA PHE A 69 4.29 1.59 -16.96
C PHE A 69 4.48 1.55 -18.47
N VAL A 70 3.66 0.78 -19.18
CA VAL A 70 3.72 0.71 -20.66
C VAL A 70 3.37 2.06 -21.27
N TYR A 71 2.29 2.70 -20.82
CA TYR A 71 1.86 4.00 -21.34
C TYR A 71 2.85 5.12 -21.02
N TRP A 72 3.38 5.15 -19.79
CA TRP A 72 4.42 6.09 -19.40
C TRP A 72 5.66 5.97 -20.30
N TRP A 73 6.11 4.74 -20.58
CA TRP A 73 7.20 4.50 -21.52
C TRP A 73 6.89 5.01 -22.95
N GLN A 74 5.66 4.84 -23.42
CA GLN A 74 5.24 5.31 -24.76
C GLN A 74 5.14 6.84 -24.86
N LYS A 75 4.71 7.53 -23.78
CA LYS A 75 4.61 9.00 -23.73
C LYS A 75 5.96 9.69 -23.95
N GLY A 76 7.06 8.99 -23.66
CA GLY A 76 8.42 9.43 -23.98
C GLY A 76 9.01 10.47 -23.03
N SER A 77 8.21 11.05 -22.13
CA SER A 77 8.67 11.97 -21.08
C SER A 77 8.99 11.24 -19.77
N GLY A 78 9.96 11.76 -19.02
CA GLY A 78 10.31 11.25 -17.68
C GLY A 78 10.93 9.85 -17.68
N ARG A 79 11.87 9.58 -18.59
CA ARG A 79 12.52 8.26 -18.73
C ARG A 79 13.31 7.86 -17.49
N ALA A 80 13.99 8.81 -16.86
CA ALA A 80 14.78 8.55 -15.67
C ALA A 80 13.87 8.13 -14.51
N GLU A 81 12.77 8.83 -14.32
CA GLU A 81 11.74 8.57 -13.31
C GLU A 81 11.06 7.22 -13.57
N TRP A 82 10.81 6.87 -14.83
CA TRP A 82 10.31 5.55 -15.20
C TRP A 82 11.30 4.45 -14.81
N ILE A 83 12.58 4.61 -15.15
CA ILE A 83 13.64 3.64 -14.84
C ILE A 83 13.75 3.46 -13.32
N VAL A 84 13.77 4.55 -12.56
CA VAL A 84 13.82 4.50 -11.09
C VAL A 84 12.60 3.79 -10.53
N SER A 85 11.41 4.10 -11.04
CA SER A 85 10.16 3.48 -10.59
C SER A 85 10.15 1.96 -10.84
N VAL A 86 10.55 1.53 -12.05
CA VAL A 86 10.66 0.10 -12.38
C VAL A 86 11.73 -0.56 -11.53
N ALA A 87 12.90 0.06 -11.36
CA ALA A 87 13.96 -0.46 -10.52
C ALA A 87 13.49 -0.63 -9.07
N CYS A 88 12.84 0.36 -8.47
CA CYS A 88 12.30 0.26 -7.11
C CYS A 88 11.27 -0.87 -6.98
N VAL A 89 10.32 -0.97 -7.92
CA VAL A 89 9.31 -2.04 -7.90
C VAL A 89 9.96 -3.42 -8.05
N SER A 90 10.79 -3.60 -9.07
CA SER A 90 11.46 -4.87 -9.35
C SER A 90 12.40 -5.27 -8.21
N SER A 91 13.19 -4.35 -7.65
CA SER A 91 14.12 -4.64 -6.55
C SER A 91 13.39 -5.09 -5.29
N VAL A 92 12.37 -4.34 -4.84
CA VAL A 92 11.61 -4.70 -3.63
C VAL A 92 10.85 -6.02 -3.85
N PHE A 93 10.24 -6.19 -5.02
CA PHE A 93 9.52 -7.40 -5.36
C PHE A 93 10.43 -8.63 -5.39
N LEU A 94 11.53 -8.56 -6.13
CA LEU A 94 12.48 -9.69 -6.26
C LEU A 94 13.16 -9.99 -4.93
N PHE A 95 13.49 -8.96 -4.14
CA PHE A 95 14.04 -9.15 -2.80
C PHE A 95 13.06 -9.94 -1.91
N ASN A 96 11.78 -9.54 -1.88
CA ASN A 96 10.79 -10.24 -1.08
C ASN A 96 10.51 -11.65 -1.62
N ALA A 97 10.45 -11.82 -2.94
CA ALA A 97 10.25 -13.12 -3.60
C ALA A 97 11.40 -14.10 -3.38
N SER A 98 12.60 -13.59 -3.08
CA SER A 98 13.81 -14.36 -2.77
C SER A 98 13.89 -14.75 -1.29
N SER A 99 13.04 -14.18 -0.43
CA SER A 99 13.13 -14.39 1.01
C SER A 99 12.44 -15.67 1.45
N SER A 100 13.15 -16.51 2.19
CA SER A 100 12.59 -17.70 2.84
C SER A 100 11.53 -17.36 3.89
N MET A 101 11.43 -16.10 4.32
CA MET A 101 10.38 -15.58 5.21
C MET A 101 9.46 -14.58 4.51
N TRP A 102 9.21 -14.78 3.21
CA TRP A 102 8.45 -13.84 2.38
C TRP A 102 7.09 -13.42 2.97
N TRP A 103 6.48 -14.28 3.80
CA TRP A 103 5.17 -14.05 4.42
C TRP A 103 5.17 -12.98 5.51
N GLY A 104 6.34 -12.69 6.10
CA GLY A 104 6.51 -11.60 7.06
C GLY A 104 5.75 -11.78 8.37
N GLY A 105 5.65 -13.00 8.91
CA GLY A 105 5.03 -13.28 10.20
C GLY A 105 3.59 -12.74 10.34
N PHE A 106 3.26 -12.15 11.49
CA PHE A 106 1.96 -11.54 11.78
C PHE A 106 1.81 -10.21 11.04
N ALA A 107 0.89 -10.13 10.09
CA ALA A 107 0.76 -8.97 9.21
C ALA A 107 -0.62 -8.82 8.57
N VAL A 108 -0.87 -7.61 8.05
CA VAL A 108 -1.94 -7.31 7.10
C VAL A 108 -1.31 -7.28 5.69
N GLY A 109 -1.67 -8.24 4.84
CA GLY A 109 -1.09 -8.36 3.50
C GLY A 109 0.43 -8.57 3.49
N PRO A 110 1.09 -8.37 2.34
CA PRO A 110 2.54 -8.57 2.17
C PRO A 110 3.30 -7.30 2.57
N ARG A 111 3.48 -7.08 3.88
CA ARG A 111 4.06 -5.82 4.42
C ARG A 111 5.43 -5.43 3.83
N TYR A 112 6.21 -6.39 3.36
CA TYR A 112 7.52 -6.13 2.73
C TYR A 112 7.41 -5.45 1.37
N LEU A 113 6.25 -5.48 0.72
CA LEU A 113 5.99 -4.78 -0.53
C LEU A 113 5.59 -3.32 -0.35
N LEU A 114 5.31 -2.85 0.88
CA LEU A 114 4.89 -1.46 1.12
C LEU A 114 5.81 -0.40 0.46
N PRO A 115 7.15 -0.53 0.48
CA PRO A 115 8.04 0.46 -0.15
C PRO A 115 7.87 0.59 -1.66
N MET A 116 7.32 -0.42 -2.34
CA MET A 116 7.11 -0.37 -3.80
C MET A 116 5.80 0.30 -4.20
N LEU A 117 4.83 0.40 -3.28
CA LEU A 117 3.48 0.86 -3.59
C LEU A 117 3.41 2.29 -4.14
N PRO A 118 4.18 3.29 -3.65
CA PRO A 118 4.16 4.63 -4.22
C PRO A 118 4.54 4.65 -5.71
N TRP A 119 5.53 3.85 -6.11
CA TRP A 119 6.00 3.75 -7.49
C TRP A 119 4.98 3.04 -8.39
N MET A 120 4.32 1.99 -7.88
CA MET A 120 3.20 1.37 -8.58
C MET A 120 2.01 2.33 -8.72
N THR A 121 1.74 3.13 -7.69
CA THR A 121 0.67 4.14 -7.71
C THR A 121 0.94 5.21 -8.76
N LEU A 122 2.18 5.69 -8.82
CA LEU A 122 2.63 6.64 -9.85
C LEU A 122 2.40 6.07 -11.25
N ALA A 123 2.82 4.83 -11.50
CA ALA A 123 2.55 4.16 -12.77
C ALA A 123 1.05 4.02 -13.03
N ALA A 124 0.26 3.59 -12.04
CA ALA A 124 -1.19 3.45 -12.18
C ALA A 124 -1.88 4.76 -12.56
N ALA A 125 -1.37 5.91 -12.11
CA ALA A 125 -1.92 7.23 -12.48
C ALA A 125 -1.88 7.47 -14.01
N PHE A 126 -0.84 6.99 -14.70
CA PHE A 126 -0.75 7.05 -16.16
C PHE A 126 -1.81 6.18 -16.86
N ALA A 127 -2.12 5.00 -16.31
CA ALA A 127 -3.22 4.17 -16.83
C ALA A 127 -4.58 4.84 -16.60
N VAL A 128 -4.74 5.47 -15.44
CA VAL A 128 -5.95 6.22 -15.05
C VAL A 128 -6.16 7.43 -15.98
N GLU A 129 -5.11 8.19 -16.32
CA GLU A 129 -5.15 9.30 -17.30
C GLU A 129 -5.66 8.81 -18.67
N MET A 130 -5.24 7.61 -19.09
CA MET A 130 -5.67 7.00 -20.34
C MET A 130 -7.12 6.48 -20.29
N TRP A 131 -7.52 5.85 -19.18
CA TRP A 131 -8.78 5.09 -19.07
C TRP A 131 -9.96 5.87 -18.53
N LEU A 132 -9.79 6.94 -17.75
CA LEU A 132 -10.88 7.76 -17.18
C LEU A 132 -11.62 8.62 -18.21
N ARG A 133 -11.93 8.05 -19.37
CA ARG A 133 -12.71 8.68 -20.44
C ARG A 133 -14.20 8.42 -20.31
N SER A 134 -14.59 7.46 -19.48
CA SER A 134 -15.99 7.04 -19.30
C SER A 134 -16.38 7.03 -17.83
N ARG A 135 -17.63 7.41 -17.51
CA ARG A 135 -18.19 7.28 -16.16
C ARG A 135 -18.05 5.87 -15.59
N TRP A 136 -18.10 4.83 -16.43
CA TRP A 136 -17.95 3.45 -15.99
C TRP A 136 -16.53 3.11 -15.52
N SER A 137 -15.51 3.67 -16.18
CA SER A 137 -14.12 3.52 -15.75
C SER A 137 -13.85 4.21 -14.40
N ALA A 138 -14.48 5.36 -14.16
CA ALA A 138 -14.43 6.05 -12.88
C ALA A 138 -15.11 5.25 -11.77
N VAL A 139 -16.32 4.72 -12.04
CA VAL A 139 -17.04 3.85 -11.10
C VAL A 139 -16.22 2.59 -10.79
N ALA A 140 -15.61 1.96 -11.79
CA ALA A 140 -14.76 0.80 -11.59
C ALA A 140 -13.55 1.12 -10.72
N LEU A 141 -12.84 2.23 -10.98
CA LEU A 141 -11.72 2.66 -10.15
C LEU A 141 -12.15 2.94 -8.71
N ILE A 142 -13.25 3.65 -8.51
CA ILE A 142 -13.81 3.93 -7.18
C ILE A 142 -14.14 2.62 -6.46
N ALA A 143 -14.75 1.65 -7.14
CA ALA A 143 -15.07 0.35 -6.56
C ALA A 143 -13.80 -0.42 -6.15
N LEU A 144 -12.75 -0.41 -6.97
CA LEU A 144 -11.48 -1.07 -6.64
C LEU A 144 -10.74 -0.40 -5.48
N LEU A 145 -10.78 0.93 -5.40
CA LEU A 145 -10.21 1.70 -4.28
C LEU A 145 -11.01 1.47 -3.00
N ALA A 146 -12.34 1.48 -3.09
CA ALA A 146 -13.24 1.18 -1.98
C ALA A 146 -13.04 -0.24 -1.46
N TRP A 147 -12.86 -1.22 -2.36
CA TRP A 147 -12.47 -2.57 -1.98
C TRP A 147 -11.13 -2.58 -1.24
N ALA A 148 -10.10 -1.91 -1.76
CA ALA A 148 -8.79 -1.90 -1.13
C ALA A 148 -8.80 -1.31 0.28
N TRP A 149 -9.55 -0.23 0.46
CA TRP A 149 -9.81 0.35 1.77
C TRP A 149 -10.55 -0.65 2.67
N ALA A 150 -11.70 -1.16 2.23
CA ALA A 150 -12.52 -2.08 3.02
C ALA A 150 -11.76 -3.35 3.40
N ALA A 151 -11.00 -3.93 2.47
CA ALA A 151 -10.23 -5.13 2.70
C ALA A 151 -9.12 -4.91 3.72
N THR A 152 -8.39 -3.81 3.60
CA THR A 152 -7.33 -3.45 4.56
C THR A 152 -7.88 -3.27 5.96
N TRP A 153 -8.98 -2.52 6.10
CA TRP A 153 -9.62 -2.27 7.40
C TRP A 153 -10.28 -3.54 7.96
N ALA A 154 -10.89 -4.38 7.13
CA ALA A 154 -11.48 -5.64 7.56
C ALA A 154 -10.44 -6.58 8.17
N VAL A 155 -9.25 -6.68 7.57
CA VAL A 155 -8.16 -7.50 8.11
C VAL A 155 -7.52 -6.82 9.34
N THR A 156 -7.33 -5.51 9.30
CA THR A 156 -6.72 -4.74 10.41
C THR A 156 -7.55 -4.79 11.69
N LEU A 157 -8.88 -4.77 11.55
CA LEU A 157 -9.80 -4.75 12.69
C LEU A 157 -10.22 -6.15 13.15
N ALA A 158 -9.86 -7.21 12.42
CA ALA A 158 -10.17 -8.58 12.79
C ALA A 158 -9.24 -9.05 13.92
N GLY A 159 -9.82 -9.43 15.06
CA GLY A 159 -9.10 -10.00 16.18
C GLY A 159 -8.24 -9.01 16.97
N GLN A 160 -7.54 -9.52 17.99
CA GLN A 160 -6.66 -8.73 18.85
C GLN A 160 -5.19 -8.67 18.37
N ALA A 161 -4.85 -9.46 17.36
CA ALA A 161 -3.55 -9.48 16.73
C ALA A 161 -3.71 -9.38 15.20
N PHE A 162 -2.61 -9.30 14.46
CA PHE A 162 -2.68 -9.50 13.01
C PHE A 162 -2.78 -10.99 12.67
N PRO A 163 -3.33 -11.33 11.49
CA PRO A 163 -3.39 -12.72 11.04
C PRO A 163 -2.02 -13.41 11.16
N PRO A 164 -1.94 -14.55 11.88
CA PRO A 164 -0.71 -15.30 12.05
C PRO A 164 -0.27 -15.95 10.73
N ASP A 165 0.98 -16.37 10.68
CA ASP A 165 1.56 -17.02 9.51
C ASP A 165 1.18 -18.50 9.33
N THR A 166 0.50 -19.08 10.32
CA THR A 166 -0.03 -20.44 10.29
C THR A 166 -1.35 -20.55 9.52
N ILE A 167 -2.05 -19.44 9.26
CA ILE A 167 -3.36 -19.43 8.57
C ILE A 167 -3.16 -19.01 7.11
N ARG A 168 -3.11 -19.99 6.20
CA ARG A 168 -2.88 -19.76 4.76
C ARG A 168 -4.03 -19.05 4.03
N ASN A 169 -5.26 -19.10 4.53
CA ASN A 169 -6.36 -18.30 3.99
C ASN A 169 -6.81 -17.31 5.06
N THR A 170 -6.28 -16.09 4.97
CA THR A 170 -6.54 -15.02 5.94
C THR A 170 -8.03 -14.69 6.01
N TRP A 171 -8.74 -14.76 4.89
CA TRP A 171 -10.14 -14.37 4.82
C TRP A 171 -11.06 -15.37 5.53
N THR A 172 -10.99 -16.65 5.16
CA THR A 172 -11.89 -17.66 5.71
C THR A 172 -11.42 -18.21 7.05
N GLY A 173 -10.10 -18.20 7.31
CA GLY A 173 -9.51 -18.77 8.51
C GLY A 173 -9.30 -17.78 9.66
N TYR A 174 -9.34 -16.47 9.40
CA TYR A 174 -9.10 -15.45 10.42
C TYR A 174 -10.14 -14.32 10.40
N VAL A 175 -10.21 -13.58 9.29
CA VAL A 175 -11.07 -12.38 9.20
C VAL A 175 -12.53 -12.71 9.44
N LEU A 176 -13.12 -13.58 8.62
CA LEU A 176 -14.54 -13.89 8.71
C LEU A 176 -14.94 -14.46 10.09
N PRO A 177 -14.22 -15.44 10.67
CA PRO A 177 -14.48 -15.90 12.03
C PRO A 177 -14.39 -14.80 13.11
N SER A 178 -13.39 -13.92 13.05
CA SER A 178 -13.24 -12.82 14.01
C SER A 178 -14.44 -11.86 13.95
N TRP A 179 -14.87 -11.47 12.75
CA TRP A 179 -16.04 -10.61 12.58
C TRP A 179 -17.35 -11.29 13.03
N GLN A 180 -17.51 -12.59 12.76
CA GLN A 180 -18.69 -13.35 13.18
C GLN A 180 -18.80 -13.50 14.71
N THR A 181 -17.67 -13.64 15.39
CA THR A 181 -17.60 -13.75 16.85
C THR A 181 -17.61 -12.39 17.56
N GLY A 182 -17.59 -11.28 16.81
CA GLY A 182 -17.49 -9.93 17.36
C GLY A 182 -16.12 -9.63 17.96
N ASP A 183 -15.09 -10.41 17.63
CA ASP A 183 -13.71 -10.15 17.99
C ASP A 183 -13.13 -9.07 17.08
N VAL A 184 -13.36 -7.83 17.47
CA VAL A 184 -12.85 -6.63 16.82
C VAL A 184 -11.69 -6.08 17.64
N ALA A 185 -10.63 -5.64 16.95
CA ALA A 185 -9.48 -5.01 17.57
C ALA A 185 -9.90 -3.90 18.55
N ARG A 186 -9.32 -3.92 19.76
CA ARG A 186 -9.62 -2.92 20.80
C ARG A 186 -9.46 -1.50 20.28
N ASN A 187 -10.46 -0.69 20.57
CA ASN A 187 -10.60 0.67 20.07
C ASN A 187 -11.40 1.54 21.07
N LEU A 188 -11.60 2.82 20.75
CA LEU A 188 -12.32 3.76 21.63
C LEU A 188 -13.72 3.27 22.02
N GLY A 189 -14.46 2.63 21.11
CA GLY A 189 -15.77 2.08 21.43
C GLY A 189 -15.71 0.92 22.42
N THR A 190 -14.66 0.09 22.36
CA THR A 190 -14.46 -0.97 23.38
C THR A 190 -14.20 -0.38 24.77
N ILE A 191 -13.51 0.76 24.86
CA ILE A 191 -13.30 1.50 26.12
C ILE A 191 -14.64 2.04 26.65
N LEU A 192 -15.51 2.48 25.75
CA LEU A 192 -16.87 2.95 26.07
C LEU A 192 -17.86 1.81 26.36
N GLY A 193 -17.41 0.54 26.33
CA GLY A 193 -18.22 -0.63 26.61
C GLY A 193 -19.00 -1.20 25.43
N PHE A 194 -18.80 -0.69 24.20
CA PHE A 194 -19.38 -1.28 23.00
C PHE A 194 -18.64 -2.57 22.60
N THR A 195 -19.38 -3.53 22.06
CA THR A 195 -18.88 -4.84 21.64
C THR A 195 -19.02 -5.05 20.13
N GLY A 196 -18.17 -5.91 19.56
CA GLY A 196 -18.21 -6.24 18.13
C GLY A 196 -18.13 -5.00 17.23
N ALA A 197 -18.90 -5.01 16.14
CA ALA A 197 -18.94 -3.92 15.17
C ALA A 197 -19.42 -2.57 15.74
N TRP A 198 -20.23 -2.58 16.82
CA TRP A 198 -20.69 -1.35 17.47
C TRP A 198 -19.54 -0.56 18.10
N SER A 199 -18.45 -1.22 18.44
CA SER A 199 -17.23 -0.55 18.91
C SER A 199 -16.63 0.41 17.87
N LEU A 200 -16.97 0.27 16.59
CA LEU A 200 -16.48 1.11 15.50
C LEU A 200 -17.33 2.38 15.27
N VAL A 201 -18.42 2.57 16.00
CA VAL A 201 -19.26 3.78 15.88
C VAL A 201 -18.44 5.05 16.16
N PRO A 202 -17.65 5.17 17.24
CA PRO A 202 -16.82 6.35 17.48
C PRO A 202 -15.83 6.62 16.35
N LEU A 203 -15.18 5.57 15.83
CA LEU A 203 -14.24 5.69 14.71
C LEU A 203 -14.95 6.22 13.45
N THR A 204 -16.11 5.64 13.12
CA THR A 204 -16.91 6.07 11.97
C THR A 204 -17.35 7.53 12.09
N LEU A 205 -17.80 7.95 13.28
CA LEU A 205 -18.16 9.35 13.54
C LEU A 205 -16.95 10.29 13.41
N MET A 206 -15.78 9.89 13.90
CA MET A 206 -14.54 10.66 13.73
C MET A 206 -14.17 10.82 12.25
N LEU A 207 -14.27 9.76 11.46
CA LEU A 207 -13.98 9.82 10.02
C LEU A 207 -14.96 10.72 9.26
N ILE A 208 -16.26 10.63 9.58
CA ILE A 208 -17.29 11.48 8.97
C ILE A 208 -17.08 12.95 9.35
N THR A 209 -16.88 13.24 10.63
CA THR A 209 -16.65 14.62 11.11
C THR A 209 -15.40 15.22 10.51
N PHE A 210 -14.31 14.46 10.42
CA PHE A 210 -13.09 14.88 9.73
C PHE A 210 -13.33 15.18 8.25
N GLY A 211 -14.02 14.30 7.52
CA GLY A 211 -14.34 14.51 6.11
C GLY A 211 -15.23 15.74 5.87
N LEU A 212 -16.20 16.00 6.75
CA LEU A 212 -17.06 17.19 6.70
C LEU A 212 -16.28 18.47 7.01
N ALA A 213 -15.42 18.44 8.04
CA ALA A 213 -14.58 19.57 8.41
C ALA A 213 -13.59 19.92 7.29
N TRP A 214 -12.97 18.90 6.68
CA TRP A 214 -12.08 19.08 5.53
C TRP A 214 -12.79 19.78 4.38
N ARG A 215 -13.96 19.28 3.98
CA ARG A 215 -14.78 19.88 2.92
C ARG A 215 -15.22 21.32 3.24
N TRP A 216 -15.43 21.64 4.51
CA TRP A 216 -15.80 22.98 4.94
C TRP A 216 -14.61 23.97 4.90
N LEU A 217 -13.41 23.47 5.20
CA LEU A 217 -12.17 24.24 5.20
C LEU A 217 -11.54 24.38 3.81
N GLU A 218 -11.91 23.54 2.83
CA GLU A 218 -11.44 23.66 1.45
C GLU A 218 -11.75 25.06 0.90
N PRO A 219 -10.73 25.86 0.54
CA PRO A 219 -10.94 27.17 -0.04
C PRO A 219 -11.79 27.01 -1.29
N ARG A 220 -12.96 27.67 -1.30
CA ARG A 220 -13.75 27.78 -2.53
C ARG A 220 -12.94 28.65 -3.48
N HIS A 221 -12.21 28.04 -4.41
CA HIS A 221 -11.63 28.76 -5.52
C HIS A 221 -12.79 29.34 -6.35
N THR A 222 -13.19 30.56 -6.04
CA THR A 222 -14.02 31.38 -6.92
C THR A 222 -13.20 31.59 -8.19
N ALA A 223 -13.59 30.93 -9.28
CA ALA A 223 -13.07 31.24 -10.59
C ALA A 223 -13.38 32.71 -10.88
N THR A 224 -12.40 33.58 -10.69
CA THR A 224 -12.48 34.95 -11.20
C THR A 224 -12.41 34.82 -12.71
N THR A 225 -13.57 34.86 -13.36
CA THR A 225 -13.69 35.04 -14.80
C THR A 225 -13.08 36.40 -15.14
N THR A 226 -11.76 36.46 -15.37
CA THR A 226 -11.16 37.58 -16.06
C THR A 226 -11.67 37.55 -17.50
N GLN A 227 -12.77 38.27 -17.74
CA GLN A 227 -13.09 38.68 -19.09
C GLN A 227 -11.92 39.52 -19.62
N PRO A 228 -11.37 39.23 -20.80
CA PRO A 228 -10.45 40.16 -21.44
C PRO A 228 -11.23 41.44 -21.74
N VAL A 229 -10.92 42.50 -20.99
CA VAL A 229 -11.37 43.86 -21.30
C VAL A 229 -10.71 44.24 -22.62
N ILE A 230 -11.48 44.03 -23.69
CA ILE A 230 -11.57 44.82 -24.92
C ILE A 230 -10.36 45.75 -25.14
N SER A 231 -9.39 45.27 -25.93
CA SER A 231 -8.37 46.09 -26.56
C SER A 231 -8.98 46.87 -27.74
N SER A 232 -9.91 47.80 -27.47
CA SER A 232 -10.46 48.74 -28.46
C SER A 232 -9.96 50.17 -28.26
N GLN A 233 -8.78 50.36 -27.67
CA GLN A 233 -8.20 51.70 -27.46
C GLN A 233 -6.91 51.99 -28.25
N ILE A 234 -6.52 51.14 -29.21
CA ILE A 234 -5.35 51.43 -30.07
C ILE A 234 -5.73 52.18 -31.36
N GLU A 235 -7.02 52.26 -31.73
CA GLU A 235 -7.44 52.93 -32.98
C GLU A 235 -7.66 54.46 -32.88
N GLN A 236 -7.56 55.07 -31.69
CA GLN A 236 -7.75 56.53 -31.52
C GLN A 236 -6.45 57.33 -31.33
N ALA A 237 -5.28 56.70 -31.39
CA ALA A 237 -3.98 57.40 -31.34
C ALA A 237 -3.31 57.57 -32.72
N THR A 238 -4.03 57.25 -33.81
CA THR A 238 -3.53 57.34 -35.18
C THR A 238 -4.48 58.13 -36.09
N GLN A 239 -4.93 59.29 -35.62
CA GLN A 239 -5.47 60.38 -36.44
C GLN A 239 -4.82 61.69 -36.06
#